data_AF-A0A1V4HL18-F1
#
_entry.id   AF-A0A1V4HL18-F1
#
_cell.length_a   1.000
_cell.length_b   1.000
_cell.length_c   1.000
_cell.angle_alpha   90.00
_cell.angle_beta   90.00
_cell.angle_gamma   90.00
#
_symmetry.space_group_name_H-M   'P 1'
#
loop_
_entity.id
_entity.type
_entity.pdbx_description
1 polymer ?
#
loop_
_entity_poly.entity_id
_entity_poly.type
_entity_poly.pdbx_seq_one_letter_code
_entity_poly.pdbx_strand_id
1 'polypeptide(L)'
;MGIHQYFVELAEKLTPDLYESIVLPRSVIEVVADEEAFQGWRTRQTGSIAALQTQSFGKDDSFILDFGDHQVGYISLSIKSVGSPQDAPLGLKLIFGEMPCEVAEPFDSYEGWLSKSWLQEETIFVDVLPTVLRLPRRYCFRYLKVVIIDTSRKYTVSFTDIHCTAVTSADVRDLKPLPANVQEDLQVMDAISIKTLQDCMQTVFEDGPKRDRRLWIGDLRLQALANYQTFHHHDLVKRCLYLFGGMTLADGAVGACVFEKPNPVVDDTRLYDYSLFFVATLFDYYEASEDHEALVDLWPIALEQIHIGLARLDEYGVVRDDETWWCFTDWHPELNKQASAHAILLYCLKRGLGLAEVLERKLEATFISDQIDRVTRAAHHHLWDDELSFFVSGANKQVSWASQVWMALAGVLNEEKNGQLMDRLFDSSPEIGMTTPYMYHHLIEALFESGRPEKALEQMRAYWGEMVKDGADCFWEIYNPNDKKLSPYGSNLINSYCHAWSCTPTYFIRKYLL
;
A
#
# COMPACT_ATOMS: atom_id res chain seq x y z
N MET A 1 1.42 -1.24 -26.76
CA MET A 1 0.46 -0.68 -25.82
C MET A 1 -0.77 -0.28 -26.61
N GLY A 2 -1.94 -0.79 -26.23
CA GLY A 2 -3.22 -0.36 -26.79
C GLY A 2 -3.78 0.76 -25.91
N ILE A 3 -3.98 1.95 -26.48
CA ILE A 3 -4.60 3.07 -25.74
C ILE A 3 -6.06 3.17 -26.20
N HIS A 4 -6.99 2.92 -25.28
CA HIS A 4 -8.42 3.17 -25.48
C HIS A 4 -8.74 4.60 -25.04
N GLN A 5 -8.58 5.55 -25.96
CA GLN A 5 -8.65 6.98 -25.68
C GLN A 5 -9.91 7.40 -24.91
N TYR A 6 -11.07 6.83 -25.24
CA TYR A 6 -12.33 7.12 -24.53
C TYR A 6 -12.27 6.77 -23.04
N PHE A 7 -11.61 5.67 -22.67
CA PHE A 7 -11.47 5.26 -21.26
C PHE A 7 -10.53 6.18 -20.50
N VAL A 8 -9.43 6.59 -21.13
CA VAL A 8 -8.51 7.57 -20.54
C VAL A 8 -9.22 8.92 -20.33
N GLU A 9 -10.03 9.38 -21.29
CA GLU A 9 -10.81 10.60 -21.14
C GLU A 9 -11.89 10.53 -20.06
N LEU A 10 -12.54 9.37 -19.88
CA LEU A 10 -13.45 9.14 -18.76
C LEU A 10 -12.71 9.17 -17.42
N ALA A 11 -11.57 8.49 -17.33
CA ALA A 11 -10.73 8.52 -16.15
C ALA A 11 -10.36 9.97 -15.79
N GLU A 12 -9.85 10.76 -16.75
CA GLU A 12 -9.47 12.17 -16.54
C GLU A 12 -10.61 13.04 -16.00
N LYS A 13 -11.85 12.82 -16.45
CA LYS A 13 -13.03 13.53 -15.92
C LYS A 13 -13.36 13.18 -14.46
N LEU A 14 -12.94 12.00 -14.00
CA LEU A 14 -13.14 11.50 -12.65
C LEU A 14 -11.98 11.86 -11.70
N THR A 15 -11.02 12.70 -12.13
CA THR A 15 -9.95 13.17 -11.26
C THR A 15 -10.56 13.94 -10.08
N PRO A 16 -10.35 13.52 -8.82
CA PRO A 16 -10.92 14.22 -7.68
C PRO A 16 -10.16 15.52 -7.40
N ASP A 17 -10.86 16.50 -6.84
CA ASP A 17 -10.22 17.61 -6.13
C ASP A 17 -9.58 17.09 -4.82
N LEU A 18 -8.48 17.70 -4.41
CA LEU A 18 -7.84 17.38 -3.13
C LEU A 18 -8.29 18.36 -2.05
N TYR A 19 -8.69 17.82 -0.90
CA TYR A 19 -8.91 18.60 0.30
C TYR A 19 -7.58 19.05 0.87
N GLU A 20 -7.51 20.31 1.31
CA GLU A 20 -6.33 20.88 1.96
C GLU A 20 -6.61 21.17 3.44
N SER A 21 -5.64 20.85 4.31
CA SER A 21 -5.69 21.24 5.72
C SER A 21 -4.33 21.72 6.22
N ILE A 22 -4.32 22.72 7.10
CA ILE A 22 -3.09 23.23 7.69
C ILE A 22 -2.76 22.44 8.96
N VAL A 23 -1.59 21.82 8.97
CA VAL A 23 -1.07 21.04 10.10
C VAL A 23 0.18 21.72 10.65
N LEU A 24 0.14 22.02 11.94
CA LEU A 24 1.24 22.63 12.69
C LEU A 24 2.05 21.55 13.41
N PRO A 25 3.37 21.72 13.57
CA PRO A 25 4.17 20.82 14.39
C PRO A 25 3.68 20.85 15.85
N ARG A 26 3.82 19.74 16.57
CA ARG A 26 3.39 19.64 17.98
C ARG A 26 4.52 19.93 18.95
N SER A 27 5.75 19.51 18.64
CA SER A 27 6.88 19.66 19.56
C SER A 27 8.22 19.73 18.85
N VAL A 28 9.23 20.20 19.59
CA VAL A 28 10.63 20.06 19.20
C VAL A 28 11.18 18.83 19.89
N ILE A 29 11.89 17.99 19.13
CA ILE A 29 12.44 16.72 19.61
C ILE A 29 13.94 16.60 19.33
N GLU A 30 14.56 15.63 19.99
CA GLU A 30 15.82 15.00 19.60
C GLU A 30 15.55 13.54 19.21
N VAL A 31 16.38 13.00 18.31
CA VAL A 31 16.38 11.57 17.97
C VAL A 31 17.68 10.98 18.48
N VAL A 32 17.58 9.94 19.31
CA VAL A 32 18.71 9.30 20.00
C VAL A 32 18.76 7.82 19.68
N ALA A 33 19.97 7.26 19.58
CA ALA A 33 20.15 5.84 19.39
C ALA A 33 19.67 5.07 20.63
N ASP A 34 18.89 4.02 20.39
CA ASP A 34 18.33 3.13 21.40
C ASP A 34 18.06 1.75 20.78
N GLU A 35 18.84 0.74 21.17
CA GLU A 35 18.76 -0.63 20.63
C GLU A 35 17.42 -1.32 20.90
N GLU A 36 16.67 -0.88 21.92
CA GLU A 36 15.34 -1.42 22.24
C GLU A 36 14.21 -0.72 21.46
N ALA A 37 14.50 0.42 20.82
CA ALA A 37 13.52 1.14 20.03
C ALA A 37 13.39 0.54 18.62
N PHE A 38 12.22 0.71 18.01
CA PHE A 38 12.00 0.31 16.62
C PHE A 38 13.08 0.94 15.72
N GLN A 39 13.78 0.08 14.98
CA GLN A 39 14.90 0.46 14.09
C GLN A 39 16.11 1.11 14.76
N GLY A 40 16.20 1.08 16.10
CA GLY A 40 17.35 1.57 16.85
C GLY A 40 17.28 3.05 17.21
N TRP A 41 16.14 3.72 17.06
CA TRP A 41 16.01 5.17 17.26
C TRP A 41 14.77 5.54 18.06
N ARG A 42 14.97 6.34 19.13
CA ARG A 42 13.90 6.88 19.97
C ARG A 42 13.82 8.40 19.84
N THR A 43 12.61 8.94 19.89
CA THR A 43 12.37 10.39 20.00
C THR A 43 12.28 10.84 21.46
N ARG A 44 12.85 12.01 21.76
CA ARG A 44 12.71 12.68 23.07
C ARG A 44 12.28 14.11 22.87
N GLN A 45 11.14 14.49 23.46
CA GLN A 45 10.73 15.90 23.44
C GLN A 45 11.73 16.77 24.21
N THR A 46 12.16 17.87 23.58
CA THR A 46 13.13 18.82 24.13
C THR A 46 12.57 20.24 24.27
N GLY A 47 11.49 20.56 23.57
CA GLY A 47 10.89 21.89 23.64
C GLY A 47 9.47 21.97 23.09
N SER A 48 8.88 23.16 23.24
CA SER A 48 7.60 23.52 22.62
C SER A 48 7.83 24.36 21.35
N ILE A 49 6.85 24.36 20.46
CA ILE A 49 6.90 25.20 19.24
C ILE A 49 6.91 26.69 19.58
N ALA A 50 6.19 27.10 20.63
CA ALA A 50 6.22 28.48 21.11
C ALA A 50 7.63 28.90 21.57
N ALA A 51 8.39 28.00 22.22
CA ALA A 51 9.78 28.29 22.58
C ALA A 51 10.66 28.41 21.32
N LEU A 52 10.51 27.50 20.35
CA LEU A 52 11.25 27.53 19.08
C LEU A 52 11.05 28.85 18.33
N GLN A 53 9.83 29.37 18.27
CA GLN A 53 9.49 30.62 17.57
C GLN A 53 10.20 31.86 18.16
N THR A 54 10.71 31.78 19.39
CA THR A 54 11.48 32.85 20.04
C THR A 54 12.99 32.68 19.93
N GLN A 55 13.47 31.53 19.45
CA GLN A 55 14.88 31.24 19.27
C GLN A 55 15.41 31.79 17.94
N SER A 56 16.73 31.92 17.85
CA SER A 56 17.42 32.22 16.60
C SER A 56 18.58 31.26 16.39
N PHE A 57 18.80 30.87 15.14
CA PHE A 57 19.73 29.82 14.73
C PHE A 57 20.78 30.42 13.78
N GLY A 58 22.05 30.12 14.03
CA GLY A 58 23.17 30.46 13.17
C GLY A 58 23.69 29.24 12.40
N LYS A 59 24.84 29.42 11.75
CA LYS A 59 25.58 28.34 11.09
C LYS A 59 25.73 27.11 11.99
N ASP A 60 25.49 25.93 11.41
CA ASP A 60 25.60 24.60 12.01
C ASP A 60 24.54 24.25 13.07
N ASP A 61 23.66 25.19 13.43
CA ASP A 61 22.52 24.89 14.29
C ASP A 61 21.48 24.02 13.57
N SER A 62 20.74 23.22 14.33
CA SER A 62 19.63 22.41 13.81
C SER A 62 18.56 22.15 14.87
N PHE A 63 17.37 21.79 14.41
CA PHE A 63 16.29 21.30 15.25
C PHE A 63 15.44 20.28 14.48
N ILE A 64 14.70 19.44 15.22
CA ILE A 64 13.78 18.46 14.65
C ILE A 64 12.38 18.75 15.19
N LEU A 65 11.41 18.76 14.29
CA LEU A 65 10.00 18.93 14.60
C LEU A 65 9.29 17.58 14.51
N ASP A 66 8.47 17.29 15.51
CA ASP A 66 7.48 16.22 15.45
C ASP A 66 6.11 16.83 15.15
N PHE A 67 5.50 16.46 14.01
CA PHE A 67 4.14 16.85 13.64
C PHE A 67 3.07 16.08 14.42
N GLY A 68 3.47 15.06 15.17
CA GLY A 68 2.65 14.28 16.08
C GLY A 68 1.81 13.20 15.43
N ASP A 69 1.78 13.17 14.10
CA ASP A 69 1.10 12.20 13.24
C ASP A 69 1.71 12.29 11.83
N HIS A 70 1.48 11.28 11.00
CA HIS A 70 1.94 11.17 9.62
C HIS A 70 1.25 12.19 8.70
N GLN A 71 2.00 12.83 7.78
CA GLN A 71 1.53 13.91 6.92
C GLN A 71 1.93 13.69 5.46
N VAL A 72 1.01 14.02 4.54
CA VAL A 72 1.27 14.06 3.10
C VAL A 72 0.91 15.45 2.58
N GLY A 73 1.89 16.24 2.12
CA GLY A 73 1.60 17.64 1.78
C GLY A 73 2.80 18.50 1.42
N TYR A 74 2.61 19.82 1.47
CA TYR A 74 3.59 20.83 1.09
C TYR A 74 4.03 21.65 2.31
N ILE A 75 5.34 21.82 2.49
CA ILE A 75 5.88 22.62 3.60
C ILE A 75 5.98 24.09 3.26
N SER A 76 5.60 24.91 4.23
CA SER A 76 5.86 26.35 4.27
C SER A 76 6.65 26.75 5.53
N LEU A 77 7.67 27.60 5.38
CA LEU A 77 8.43 28.17 6.48
C LEU A 77 8.47 29.70 6.38
N SER A 78 8.03 30.39 7.42
CA SER A 78 8.18 31.84 7.57
C SER A 78 9.46 32.16 8.32
N ILE A 79 10.41 32.81 7.65
CA ILE A 79 11.79 32.99 8.12
C ILE A 79 12.13 34.48 8.18
N LYS A 80 12.74 34.93 9.27
CA LYS A 80 13.26 36.30 9.43
C LYS A 80 14.71 36.31 9.91
N SER A 81 15.46 37.31 9.47
CA SER A 81 16.79 37.61 10.00
C SER A 81 16.70 38.20 11.41
N VAL A 82 17.69 37.90 12.25
CA VAL A 82 17.88 38.44 13.60
C VAL A 82 19.32 38.93 13.72
N GLY A 83 19.51 40.09 14.34
CA GLY A 83 20.83 40.74 14.45
C GLY A 83 21.06 41.78 13.36
N SER A 84 22.20 41.72 12.67
CA SER A 84 22.51 42.65 11.59
C SER A 84 21.62 42.41 10.36
N PRO A 85 21.51 43.38 9.43
CA PRO A 85 20.96 43.12 8.11
C PRO A 85 21.68 41.94 7.44
N GLN A 86 20.91 41.06 6.80
CA GLN A 86 21.42 39.90 6.07
C GLN A 86 22.44 40.37 5.01
N ASP A 87 23.67 39.89 5.12
CA ASP A 87 24.78 40.25 4.23
C ASP A 87 25.30 39.09 3.37
N ALA A 88 24.69 37.90 3.52
CA ALA A 88 24.92 36.71 2.70
C ALA A 88 23.64 35.86 2.62
N PRO A 89 23.47 34.96 1.63
CA PRO A 89 22.34 34.05 1.59
C PRO A 89 22.30 33.11 2.81
N LEU A 90 21.10 32.78 3.27
CA LEU A 90 20.89 31.71 4.24
C LEU A 90 20.95 30.36 3.52
N GLY A 91 21.83 29.45 3.95
CA GLY A 91 21.84 28.06 3.49
C GLY A 91 21.03 27.16 4.43
N LEU A 92 20.06 26.42 3.89
CA LEU A 92 19.22 25.48 4.63
C LEU A 92 19.30 24.07 4.03
N LYS A 93 19.34 23.07 4.90
CA LYS A 93 19.04 21.68 4.55
C LYS A 93 17.78 21.24 5.29
N LEU A 94 16.84 20.65 4.57
CA LEU A 94 15.62 20.07 5.13
C LEU A 94 15.67 18.56 4.90
N ILE A 95 15.35 17.77 5.92
CA ILE A 95 15.29 16.30 5.85
C ILE A 95 13.96 15.86 6.42
N PHE A 96 13.25 15.02 5.67
CA PHE A 96 11.90 14.56 5.97
C PHE A 96 11.93 13.05 6.25
N GLY A 97 11.30 12.63 7.35
CA GLY A 97 11.21 11.22 7.72
C GLY A 97 9.80 10.83 8.16
N GLU A 98 9.33 9.68 7.70
CA GLU A 98 8.15 9.03 8.27
C GLU A 98 8.52 8.44 9.64
N MET A 99 9.74 7.88 9.74
CA MET A 99 10.29 7.28 10.96
C MET A 99 11.49 8.06 11.53
N PRO A 100 11.83 7.90 12.83
CA PRO A 100 12.94 8.61 13.44
C PRO A 100 14.31 8.33 12.78
N CYS A 101 14.53 7.12 12.29
CA CYS A 101 15.77 6.72 11.62
C CYS A 101 16.10 7.59 10.39
N GLU A 102 15.08 8.02 9.64
CA GLU A 102 15.23 8.80 8.40
C GLU A 102 15.73 10.24 8.65
N VAL A 103 15.58 10.79 9.86
CA VAL A 103 16.14 12.10 10.24
C VAL A 103 17.40 11.99 11.11
N ALA A 104 17.75 10.77 11.51
CA ALA A 104 18.92 10.46 12.32
C ALA A 104 20.12 10.00 11.46
N GLU A 105 19.87 9.15 10.47
CA GLU A 105 20.88 8.56 9.60
C GLU A 105 21.16 9.45 8.37
N PRO A 106 22.43 9.55 7.92
CA PRO A 106 22.74 10.28 6.70
C PRO A 106 22.27 9.51 5.47
N PHE A 107 21.48 10.13 4.59
CA PHE A 107 21.08 9.49 3.33
C PHE A 107 22.25 9.11 2.41
N ASP A 108 23.45 9.64 2.63
CA ASP A 108 24.68 9.23 1.96
C ASP A 108 25.15 7.82 2.31
N SER A 109 24.64 7.20 3.37
CA SER A 109 24.91 5.78 3.69
C SER A 109 23.90 4.81 3.09
N TYR A 110 22.93 5.28 2.29
CA TYR A 110 21.95 4.41 1.64
C TYR A 110 22.63 3.52 0.58
N GLU A 111 22.49 2.21 0.75
CA GLU A 111 22.88 1.19 -0.23
C GLU A 111 21.64 0.35 -0.55
N GLY A 112 21.25 0.32 -1.82
CA GLY A 112 20.05 -0.38 -2.26
C GLY A 112 19.82 -0.24 -3.77
N TRP A 113 18.89 -1.02 -4.31
CA TRP A 113 18.66 -1.06 -5.75
C TRP A 113 17.60 -0.05 -6.24
N LEU A 114 16.79 0.50 -5.34
CA LEU A 114 15.88 1.60 -5.64
C LEU A 114 16.66 2.92 -5.71
N SER A 115 16.10 3.89 -6.44
CA SER A 115 16.74 5.20 -6.56
C SER A 115 16.74 5.93 -5.22
N LYS A 116 17.93 6.36 -4.78
CA LYS A 116 18.12 7.25 -3.62
C LYS A 116 17.29 8.54 -3.70
N SER A 117 16.86 8.97 -4.88
CA SER A 117 16.04 10.17 -5.07
C SER A 117 14.67 10.13 -4.38
N TRP A 118 14.24 8.96 -3.90
CA TRP A 118 13.05 8.81 -3.06
C TRP A 118 13.26 9.27 -1.62
N LEU A 119 14.51 9.29 -1.13
CA LEU A 119 14.84 9.86 0.18
C LEU A 119 14.64 11.38 0.12
N GLN A 120 13.84 11.90 1.05
CA GLN A 120 13.29 13.24 0.94
C GLN A 120 14.17 14.24 1.68
N GLU A 121 15.04 14.92 0.93
CA GLU A 121 15.81 16.07 1.41
C GLU A 121 15.82 17.22 0.42
N GLU A 122 16.08 18.43 0.92
CA GLU A 122 16.24 19.65 0.14
C GLU A 122 17.47 20.43 0.60
N THR A 123 18.15 21.08 -0.34
CA THR A 123 19.20 22.08 -0.06
C THR A 123 18.82 23.39 -0.73
N ILE A 124 18.62 24.45 0.06
CA ILE A 124 18.01 25.70 -0.39
C ILE A 124 18.87 26.87 0.07
N PHE A 125 19.07 27.84 -0.83
CA PHE A 125 19.72 29.11 -0.52
C PHE A 125 18.71 30.25 -0.64
N VAL A 126 18.54 31.02 0.44
CA VAL A 126 17.57 32.12 0.52
C VAL A 126 18.30 33.46 0.50
N ASP A 127 18.19 34.17 -0.63
CA ASP A 127 18.90 35.44 -0.86
C ASP A 127 18.31 36.62 -0.08
N VAL A 128 17.00 36.60 0.21
CA VAL A 128 16.28 37.74 0.78
C VAL A 128 15.39 37.31 1.95
N LEU A 129 15.60 37.93 3.11
CA LEU A 129 14.78 37.81 4.31
C LEU A 129 14.14 39.15 4.71
N PRO A 130 12.94 39.16 5.32
CA PRO A 130 12.10 38.01 5.64
C PRO A 130 11.43 37.40 4.41
N THR A 131 11.11 36.12 4.46
CA THR A 131 10.38 35.42 3.38
C THR A 131 9.47 34.33 3.94
N VAL A 132 8.51 33.90 3.11
CA VAL A 132 7.75 32.68 3.33
C VAL A 132 8.17 31.68 2.25
N LEU A 133 9.05 30.76 2.62
CA LEU A 133 9.55 29.71 1.74
C LEU A 133 8.48 28.63 1.59
N ARG A 134 7.95 28.45 0.38
CA ARG A 134 6.97 27.41 0.04
C ARG A 134 7.63 26.38 -0.87
N LEU A 135 7.71 25.13 -0.42
CA LEU A 135 8.35 24.08 -1.20
C LEU A 135 7.38 23.52 -2.25
N PRO A 136 7.80 23.36 -3.52
CA PRO A 136 6.91 22.92 -4.59
C PRO A 136 6.68 21.41 -4.65
N ARG A 137 7.56 20.61 -4.03
CA ARG A 137 7.40 19.15 -3.96
C ARG A 137 6.42 18.78 -2.84
N ARG A 138 5.61 17.75 -3.09
CA ARG A 138 4.84 17.06 -2.05
C ARG A 138 5.76 16.13 -1.27
N TYR A 139 5.70 16.16 0.06
CA TYR A 139 6.46 15.31 0.97
C TYR A 139 5.53 14.39 1.77
N CYS A 140 6.09 13.32 2.28
CA CYS A 140 5.43 12.32 3.13
C CYS A 140 6.26 12.11 4.40
N PHE A 141 5.79 12.53 5.56
CA PHE A 141 6.63 12.60 6.77
C PHE A 141 5.82 12.78 8.05
N ARG A 142 6.44 12.45 9.18
CA ARG A 142 6.05 12.93 10.53
C ARG A 142 7.10 13.89 11.09
N TYR A 143 8.36 13.63 10.79
CA TYR A 143 9.50 14.37 11.31
C TYR A 143 10.11 15.27 10.24
N LEU A 144 10.40 16.51 10.62
CA LEU A 144 11.13 17.48 9.80
C LEU A 144 12.36 17.95 10.55
N LYS A 145 13.55 17.64 10.02
CA LYS A 145 14.82 18.17 10.51
C LYS A 145 15.23 19.37 9.67
N VAL A 146 15.49 20.49 10.34
CA VAL A 146 15.94 21.74 9.75
C VAL A 146 17.37 21.97 10.19
N VAL A 147 18.29 22.09 9.22
CA VAL A 147 19.71 22.37 9.46
C VAL A 147 20.08 23.67 8.79
N ILE A 148 20.72 24.57 9.54
CA ILE A 148 21.21 25.84 9.02
C ILE A 148 22.63 25.58 8.54
N ILE A 149 22.78 25.32 7.25
CA ILE A 149 24.08 25.04 6.62
C ILE A 149 25.00 26.25 6.79
N ASP A 150 24.47 27.45 6.55
CA ASP A 150 25.26 28.67 6.71
C ASP A 150 24.42 29.92 6.98
N THR A 151 24.98 30.77 7.84
CA THR A 151 24.72 32.20 7.94
C THR A 151 26.06 32.91 8.11
N SER A 152 26.14 34.19 7.76
CA SER A 152 27.33 34.96 8.15
C SER A 152 27.38 35.14 9.67
N ARG A 153 28.54 35.52 10.21
CA ARG A 153 28.68 35.84 11.64
C ARG A 153 27.85 37.05 12.09
N LYS A 154 27.28 37.84 11.17
CA LYS A 154 26.58 39.08 11.48
C LYS A 154 25.09 38.88 11.80
N TYR A 155 24.50 37.77 11.40
CA TYR A 155 23.07 37.50 11.57
C TYR A 155 22.78 36.02 11.86
N THR A 156 21.65 35.80 12.52
CA THR A 156 21.01 34.49 12.72
C THR A 156 19.60 34.54 12.11
N VAL A 157 18.90 33.42 12.07
CA VAL A 157 17.53 33.34 11.54
C VAL A 157 16.57 32.79 12.57
N SER A 158 15.31 33.20 12.50
CA SER A 158 14.25 32.65 13.34
C SER A 158 13.05 32.26 12.48
N PHE A 159 12.33 31.25 12.93
CA PHE A 159 11.20 30.65 12.22
C PHE A 159 9.93 31.01 12.97
N THR A 160 9.13 31.92 12.42
CA THR A 160 7.92 32.41 13.10
C THR A 160 6.72 31.51 12.87
N ASP A 161 6.71 30.76 11.78
CA ASP A 161 5.65 29.83 11.42
C ASP A 161 6.24 28.72 10.54
N ILE A 162 5.89 27.47 10.84
CA ILE A 162 6.24 26.28 10.05
C ILE A 162 4.99 25.42 10.02
N HIS A 163 4.52 25.07 8.83
CA HIS A 163 3.32 24.24 8.68
C HIS A 163 3.38 23.37 7.43
N CYS A 164 2.60 22.30 7.46
CA CYS A 164 2.29 21.46 6.31
C CYS A 164 0.88 21.81 5.81
N THR A 165 0.74 22.07 4.51
CA THR A 165 -0.56 21.98 3.84
C THR A 165 -0.75 20.53 3.42
N ALA A 166 -1.45 19.76 4.24
CA ALA A 166 -1.73 18.34 4.00
C ALA A 166 -2.84 18.18 2.95
N VAL A 167 -2.72 17.17 2.09
CA VAL A 167 -3.61 16.94 0.94
C VAL A 167 -4.09 15.50 0.84
N THR A 168 -5.36 15.31 0.48
CA THR A 168 -5.99 13.98 0.28
C THR A 168 -7.29 14.13 -0.50
N SER A 169 -7.74 13.09 -1.19
CA SER A 169 -9.10 12.98 -1.74
C SER A 169 -10.10 12.32 -0.77
N ALA A 170 -9.63 11.89 0.41
CA ALA A 170 -10.44 11.24 1.44
C ALA A 170 -10.78 12.20 2.59
N ASP A 171 -12.05 12.59 2.69
CA ASP A 171 -12.57 13.43 3.76
C ASP A 171 -13.01 12.62 4.97
N VAL A 172 -12.26 12.72 6.07
CA VAL A 172 -12.58 12.04 7.34
C VAL A 172 -13.82 12.58 8.04
N ARG A 173 -14.34 13.75 7.65
CA ARG A 173 -15.55 14.32 8.25
C ARG A 173 -16.80 13.48 7.99
N ASP A 174 -16.79 12.70 6.91
CA ASP A 174 -17.92 11.86 6.50
C ASP A 174 -17.81 10.42 7.02
N LEU A 175 -16.73 10.08 7.73
CA LEU A 175 -16.49 8.74 8.24
C LEU A 175 -17.37 8.43 9.47
N LYS A 176 -18.12 7.34 9.40
CA LYS A 176 -18.88 6.84 10.55
C LYS A 176 -17.92 6.20 11.57
N PRO A 177 -17.96 6.61 12.85
CA PRO A 177 -17.14 5.99 13.88
C PRO A 177 -17.60 4.55 14.15
N LEU A 178 -16.67 3.72 14.61
CA LEU A 178 -16.99 2.38 15.10
C LEU A 178 -17.93 2.44 16.32
N PRO A 179 -18.78 1.43 16.54
CA PRO A 179 -19.57 1.31 17.75
C PRO A 179 -18.71 1.31 19.02
N ALA A 180 -19.18 1.96 20.09
CA ALA A 180 -18.43 2.13 21.33
C ALA A 180 -18.10 0.81 22.07
N ASN A 181 -18.79 -0.29 21.73
CA ASN A 181 -18.54 -1.62 22.30
C ASN A 181 -17.46 -2.42 21.56
N VAL A 182 -16.90 -1.90 20.46
CA VAL A 182 -15.72 -2.49 19.82
C VAL A 182 -14.52 -2.35 20.76
N GLN A 183 -13.68 -3.39 20.83
CA GLN A 183 -12.52 -3.42 21.73
C GLN A 183 -11.50 -2.32 21.37
N GLU A 184 -10.85 -1.73 22.37
CA GLU A 184 -9.96 -0.57 22.21
C GLU A 184 -8.80 -0.85 21.24
N ASP A 185 -8.22 -2.04 21.29
CA ASP A 185 -7.15 -2.46 20.38
C ASP A 185 -7.59 -2.44 18.91
N LEU A 186 -8.83 -2.87 18.63
CA LEU A 186 -9.42 -2.82 17.30
C LEU A 186 -9.75 -1.39 16.87
N GLN A 187 -10.21 -0.54 17.78
CA GLN A 187 -10.43 0.88 17.49
C GLN A 187 -9.14 1.59 17.10
N VAL A 188 -8.02 1.26 17.76
CA VAL A 188 -6.70 1.80 17.42
C VAL A 188 -6.22 1.29 16.06
N MET A 189 -6.32 -0.03 15.79
CA MET A 189 -5.96 -0.58 14.48
C MET A 189 -6.82 0.01 13.36
N ASP A 190 -8.09 0.27 13.63
CA ASP A 190 -8.99 0.93 12.69
C ASP A 190 -8.57 2.36 12.38
N ALA A 191 -8.27 3.16 13.40
CA ALA A 191 -7.84 4.54 13.23
C ALA A 191 -6.56 4.64 12.39
N ILE A 192 -5.58 3.77 12.66
CA ILE A 192 -4.32 3.70 11.87
C ILE A 192 -4.61 3.25 10.44
N SER A 193 -5.51 2.27 10.25
CA SER A 193 -5.94 1.83 8.91
C SER A 193 -6.55 2.98 8.11
N ILE A 194 -7.50 3.72 8.70
CA ILE A 194 -8.17 4.85 8.07
C ILE A 194 -7.15 5.94 7.71
N LYS A 195 -6.21 6.24 8.61
CA LYS A 195 -5.14 7.20 8.37
C LYS A 195 -4.22 6.77 7.22
N THR A 196 -3.85 5.49 7.18
CA THR A 196 -3.04 4.91 6.10
C THR A 196 -3.75 5.06 4.74
N LEU A 197 -5.04 4.71 4.68
CA LEU A 197 -5.82 4.82 3.46
C LEU A 197 -6.00 6.28 3.04
N GLN A 198 -6.32 7.18 3.98
CA GLN A 198 -6.49 8.60 3.73
C GLN A 198 -5.27 9.22 3.05
N ASP A 199 -4.08 8.93 3.58
CA ASP A 199 -2.84 9.52 3.07
C ASP A 199 -2.45 8.97 1.69
N CYS A 200 -2.87 7.73 1.36
CA CYS A 200 -2.68 7.11 0.05
C CYS A 200 -3.77 7.48 -0.98
N MET A 201 -4.94 7.94 -0.53
CA MET A 201 -6.00 8.44 -1.39
C MET A 201 -5.68 9.86 -1.88
N GLN A 202 -5.25 9.95 -3.13
CA GLN A 202 -4.85 11.19 -3.81
C GLN A 202 -5.66 11.33 -5.10
N THR A 203 -5.08 11.79 -6.20
CA THR A 203 -5.74 11.79 -7.52
C THR A 203 -5.93 10.38 -8.10
N VAL A 204 -5.22 9.41 -7.54
CA VAL A 204 -5.40 7.96 -7.66
C VAL A 204 -5.24 7.32 -6.28
N PHE A 205 -5.52 6.02 -6.16
CA PHE A 205 -5.07 5.23 -5.02
C PHE A 205 -3.56 4.95 -5.17
N GLU A 206 -2.73 5.75 -4.51
CA GLU A 206 -1.29 5.51 -4.47
C GLU A 206 -0.99 4.29 -3.59
N ASP A 207 0.05 3.53 -3.90
CA ASP A 207 0.57 2.44 -3.06
C ASP A 207 1.11 2.98 -1.73
N GLY A 208 1.98 4.00 -1.82
CA GLY A 208 2.54 4.74 -0.70
C GLY A 208 2.88 6.19 -1.08
N PRO A 209 2.61 7.19 -0.20
CA PRO A 209 2.71 8.60 -0.57
C PRO A 209 4.13 9.16 -0.54
N LYS A 210 5.06 8.50 0.18
CA LYS A 210 6.50 8.76 0.03
C LYS A 210 6.99 8.19 -1.29
N ARG A 211 6.69 6.91 -1.49
CA ARG A 211 7.12 6.04 -2.58
C ARG A 211 6.14 4.86 -2.67
N ASP A 212 5.74 4.39 -3.85
CA ASP A 212 6.14 4.87 -5.19
C ASP A 212 5.30 6.05 -5.71
N ARG A 213 4.29 6.49 -4.95
CA ARG A 213 3.29 7.48 -5.36
C ARG A 213 2.53 7.06 -6.61
N ARG A 214 2.25 5.77 -6.74
CA ARG A 214 1.79 5.19 -8.00
C ARG A 214 0.62 4.25 -7.82
N LEU A 215 -0.20 4.14 -8.86
CA LEU A 215 -1.33 3.23 -8.90
C LEU A 215 -0.85 1.83 -9.30
N TRP A 216 -0.88 0.90 -8.35
CA TRP A 216 -0.64 -0.53 -8.56
C TRP A 216 -1.94 -1.32 -8.37
N ILE A 217 -2.22 -2.30 -9.23
CA ILE A 217 -3.53 -2.95 -9.22
C ILE A 217 -3.73 -3.93 -8.07
N GLY A 218 -2.64 -4.55 -7.59
CA GLY A 218 -2.67 -5.38 -6.37
C GLY A 218 -3.07 -4.56 -5.15
N ASP A 219 -2.47 -3.37 -5.00
CA ASP A 219 -2.79 -2.40 -3.96
C ASP A 219 -4.20 -1.85 -4.12
N LEU A 220 -4.58 -1.41 -5.34
CA LEU A 220 -5.91 -0.87 -5.63
C LEU A 220 -7.01 -1.82 -5.16
N ARG A 221 -6.86 -3.13 -5.37
CA ARG A 221 -7.84 -4.14 -4.93
C ARG A 221 -8.12 -4.04 -3.44
N LEU A 222 -7.07 -4.00 -2.62
CA LEU A 222 -7.17 -3.97 -1.16
C LEU A 222 -7.61 -2.60 -0.64
N GLN A 223 -7.11 -1.53 -1.27
CA GLN A 223 -7.54 -0.16 -0.98
C GLN A 223 -9.03 0.04 -1.27
N ALA A 224 -9.53 -0.49 -2.37
CA ALA A 224 -10.94 -0.42 -2.74
C ALA A 224 -11.83 -1.10 -1.69
N LEU A 225 -11.46 -2.29 -1.22
CA LEU A 225 -12.19 -2.99 -0.15
C LEU A 225 -12.27 -2.16 1.15
N ALA A 226 -11.16 -1.55 1.56
CA ALA A 226 -11.14 -0.66 2.72
C ALA A 226 -11.98 0.60 2.48
N ASN A 227 -11.88 1.20 1.28
CA ASN A 227 -12.67 2.36 0.86
C ASN A 227 -14.18 2.10 0.91
N TYR A 228 -14.66 0.94 0.44
CA TYR A 228 -16.08 0.59 0.47
C TYR A 228 -16.66 0.47 1.88
N GLN A 229 -15.82 0.34 2.90
CA GLN A 229 -16.23 0.30 4.31
C GLN A 229 -15.98 1.63 5.04
N THR A 230 -15.38 2.62 4.38
CA THR A 230 -14.93 3.87 5.01
C THR A 230 -15.38 5.10 4.24
N PHE A 231 -14.61 5.52 3.22
CA PHE A 231 -14.81 6.77 2.50
C PHE A 231 -15.84 6.67 1.35
N HIS A 232 -16.15 5.46 0.89
CA HIS A 232 -17.12 5.20 -0.18
C HIS A 232 -16.86 6.00 -1.48
N HIS A 233 -15.59 6.29 -1.79
CA HIS A 233 -15.21 7.10 -2.95
C HIS A 233 -15.22 6.27 -4.25
N HIS A 234 -16.40 5.78 -4.65
CA HIS A 234 -16.57 4.86 -5.79
C HIS A 234 -16.05 5.45 -7.11
N ASP A 235 -16.18 6.77 -7.32
CA ASP A 235 -15.67 7.46 -8.52
C ASP A 235 -14.14 7.37 -8.66
N LEU A 236 -13.41 7.31 -7.54
CA LEU A 236 -11.95 7.19 -7.58
C LEU A 236 -11.56 5.75 -7.96
N VAL A 237 -12.32 4.75 -7.51
CA VAL A 237 -12.11 3.35 -7.94
C VAL A 237 -12.43 3.22 -9.43
N LYS A 238 -13.55 3.80 -9.87
CA LYS A 238 -13.95 3.86 -11.28
C LYS A 238 -12.86 4.49 -12.13
N ARG A 239 -12.31 5.65 -11.73
CA ARG A 239 -11.16 6.29 -12.38
C ARG A 239 -10.00 5.31 -12.55
N CYS A 240 -9.58 4.65 -11.47
CA CYS A 240 -8.43 3.74 -11.50
C CYS A 240 -8.67 2.52 -12.39
N LEU A 241 -9.89 1.95 -12.39
CA LEU A 241 -10.27 0.87 -13.30
C LEU A 241 -10.22 1.32 -14.78
N TYR A 242 -10.71 2.51 -15.11
CA TYR A 242 -10.60 3.04 -16.47
C TYR A 242 -9.16 3.38 -16.88
N LEU A 243 -8.29 3.79 -15.95
CA LEU A 243 -6.87 3.96 -16.24
C LEU A 243 -6.21 2.64 -16.66
N PHE A 244 -6.43 1.57 -15.89
CA PHE A 244 -5.92 0.24 -16.24
C PHE A 244 -6.54 -0.31 -17.52
N GLY A 245 -7.87 -0.24 -17.66
CA GLY A 245 -8.56 -0.73 -18.85
C GLY A 245 -8.30 0.10 -20.11
N GLY A 246 -7.96 1.38 -19.94
CA GLY A 246 -7.65 2.30 -21.01
C GLY A 246 -6.24 2.16 -21.58
N MET A 247 -5.33 1.50 -20.88
CA MET A 247 -3.92 1.44 -21.24
C MET A 247 -3.35 0.04 -20.98
N THR A 248 -3.59 -0.88 -21.91
CA THR A 248 -3.09 -2.26 -21.81
C THR A 248 -1.73 -2.42 -22.50
N LEU A 249 -1.03 -3.49 -22.11
CA LEU A 249 0.19 -3.94 -22.77
C LEU A 249 -0.09 -4.38 -24.22
N ALA A 250 0.97 -4.61 -24.99
CA ALA A 250 0.84 -4.90 -26.42
C ALA A 250 0.02 -6.18 -26.73
N ASP A 251 -0.03 -7.12 -25.80
CA ASP A 251 -0.77 -8.38 -25.92
C ASP A 251 -2.10 -8.37 -25.18
N GLY A 252 -2.62 -7.19 -24.80
CA GLY A 252 -3.92 -7.03 -24.16
C GLY A 252 -3.94 -7.18 -22.64
N ALA A 253 -2.80 -7.57 -22.02
CA ALA A 253 -2.73 -7.66 -20.57
C ALA A 253 -2.83 -6.29 -19.89
N VAL A 254 -3.57 -6.22 -18.79
CA VAL A 254 -3.52 -5.08 -17.86
C VAL A 254 -2.14 -5.07 -17.22
N GLY A 255 -1.43 -3.94 -17.32
CA GLY A 255 -0.11 -3.76 -16.72
C GLY A 255 -0.16 -3.70 -15.20
N ALA A 256 0.97 -3.95 -14.54
CA ALA A 256 1.02 -4.01 -13.08
C ALA A 256 0.75 -2.65 -12.41
N CYS A 257 1.24 -1.57 -13.04
CA CYS A 257 1.05 -0.21 -12.55
C CYS A 257 0.85 0.82 -13.66
N VAL A 258 0.31 1.97 -13.27
CA VAL A 258 0.03 3.11 -14.14
C VAL A 258 0.63 4.38 -13.53
N PHE A 259 1.34 5.15 -14.35
CA PHE A 259 1.75 6.50 -14.04
C PHE A 259 0.67 7.48 -14.50
N GLU A 260 0.32 8.45 -13.67
CA GLU A 260 -0.66 9.49 -14.02
C GLU A 260 0.01 10.68 -14.75
N LYS A 261 1.29 10.94 -14.46
CA LYS A 261 1.98 12.19 -14.84
C LYS A 261 3.19 11.93 -15.74
N PRO A 262 3.50 12.84 -16.69
CA PRO A 262 2.76 14.06 -17.03
C PRO A 262 1.46 13.82 -17.81
N ASN A 263 1.27 12.60 -18.32
CA ASN A 263 0.01 12.09 -18.84
C ASN A 263 -0.10 10.61 -18.44
N PRO A 264 -1.32 10.05 -18.36
CA PRO A 264 -1.51 8.64 -18.07
C PRO A 264 -0.70 7.74 -18.99
N VAL A 265 0.06 6.81 -18.42
CA VAL A 265 0.81 5.78 -19.15
C VAL A 265 0.95 4.52 -18.31
N VAL A 266 0.73 3.36 -18.94
CA VAL A 266 0.97 2.06 -18.33
C VAL A 266 2.47 1.75 -18.30
N ASP A 267 2.93 1.16 -17.21
CA ASP A 267 4.29 0.65 -17.12
C ASP A 267 4.51 -0.57 -18.03
N ASP A 268 5.76 -0.93 -18.33
CA ASP A 268 6.07 -2.15 -19.08
C ASP A 268 6.18 -3.41 -18.19
N THR A 269 6.00 -3.25 -16.87
CA THR A 269 5.93 -4.36 -15.92
C THR A 269 4.66 -5.18 -16.10
N ARG A 270 4.85 -6.47 -16.40
CA ARG A 270 3.79 -7.47 -16.47
C ARG A 270 3.84 -8.40 -15.25
N LEU A 271 2.72 -8.50 -14.56
CA LEU A 271 2.51 -9.41 -13.43
C LEU A 271 1.19 -10.16 -13.62
N TYR A 272 1.24 -11.48 -13.58
CA TYR A 272 0.07 -12.32 -13.89
C TYR A 272 -1.12 -12.16 -12.97
N ASP A 273 -0.85 -12.26 -11.67
CA ASP A 273 -1.81 -12.10 -10.62
C ASP A 273 -2.40 -10.69 -10.67
N TYR A 274 -1.56 -9.69 -10.95
CA TYR A 274 -2.00 -8.30 -11.07
C TYR A 274 -2.92 -8.09 -12.27
N SER A 275 -2.59 -8.65 -13.44
CA SER A 275 -3.50 -8.63 -14.59
C SER A 275 -4.84 -9.29 -14.26
N LEU A 276 -4.81 -10.45 -13.59
CA LEU A 276 -6.03 -11.16 -13.17
C LEU A 276 -6.83 -10.39 -12.11
N PHE A 277 -6.17 -9.66 -11.21
CA PHE A 277 -6.83 -8.84 -10.19
C PHE A 277 -7.68 -7.72 -10.79
N PHE A 278 -7.50 -7.34 -12.06
CA PHE A 278 -8.47 -6.47 -12.75
C PHE A 278 -9.88 -7.06 -12.71
N VAL A 279 -10.03 -8.38 -12.90
CA VAL A 279 -11.32 -9.08 -12.84
C VAL A 279 -11.90 -9.01 -11.43
N ALA A 280 -11.07 -9.28 -10.42
CA ALA A 280 -11.51 -9.26 -9.03
C ALA A 280 -11.89 -7.84 -8.57
N THR A 281 -11.09 -6.84 -8.88
CA THR A 281 -11.35 -5.44 -8.54
C THR A 281 -12.61 -4.92 -9.25
N LEU A 282 -12.85 -5.29 -10.52
CA LEU A 282 -14.08 -4.93 -11.22
C LEU A 282 -15.32 -5.59 -10.60
N PHE A 283 -15.21 -6.85 -10.18
CA PHE A 283 -16.27 -7.55 -9.46
C PHE A 283 -16.60 -6.85 -8.14
N ASP A 284 -15.60 -6.62 -7.29
CA ASP A 284 -15.80 -5.97 -5.98
C ASP A 284 -16.32 -4.53 -6.14
N TYR A 285 -15.91 -3.82 -7.20
CA TYR A 285 -16.45 -2.51 -7.56
C TYR A 285 -17.91 -2.55 -7.95
N TYR A 286 -18.31 -3.49 -8.81
CA TYR A 286 -19.71 -3.63 -9.19
C TYR A 286 -20.59 -4.00 -7.99
N GLU A 287 -20.15 -4.93 -7.15
CA GLU A 287 -20.87 -5.30 -5.92
C GLU A 287 -21.06 -4.10 -4.97
N ALA A 288 -20.09 -3.19 -4.90
CA ALA A 288 -20.17 -2.02 -4.02
C ALA A 288 -20.95 -0.83 -4.61
N SER A 289 -20.95 -0.67 -5.94
CA SER A 289 -21.46 0.53 -6.61
C SER A 289 -22.72 0.33 -7.44
N GLU A 290 -23.01 -0.92 -7.84
CA GLU A 290 -24.04 -1.28 -8.82
C GLU A 290 -23.93 -0.52 -10.16
N ASP A 291 -22.74 0.00 -10.50
CA ASP A 291 -22.50 0.76 -11.74
C ASP A 291 -22.44 -0.16 -12.96
N HIS A 292 -23.61 -0.41 -13.54
CA HIS A 292 -23.77 -1.27 -14.71
C HIS A 292 -23.10 -0.70 -15.98
N GLU A 293 -23.00 0.63 -16.12
CA GLU A 293 -22.38 1.27 -17.28
C GLU A 293 -20.88 0.98 -17.30
N ALA A 294 -20.21 1.21 -16.17
CA ALA A 294 -18.79 0.89 -16.01
C ALA A 294 -18.51 -0.60 -16.19
N LEU A 295 -19.39 -1.48 -15.67
CA LEU A 295 -19.27 -2.92 -15.85
C LEU A 295 -19.35 -3.31 -17.34
N VAL A 296 -20.32 -2.76 -18.09
CA VAL A 296 -20.45 -3.03 -19.54
C VAL A 296 -19.20 -2.58 -20.29
N ASP A 297 -18.67 -1.39 -19.99
CA ASP A 297 -17.48 -0.84 -20.62
C ASP A 297 -16.23 -1.69 -20.36
N LEU A 298 -16.02 -2.11 -19.11
CA LEU A 298 -14.77 -2.73 -18.67
C LEU A 298 -14.79 -4.26 -18.75
N TRP A 299 -15.95 -4.88 -18.93
CA TRP A 299 -16.09 -6.34 -19.06
C TRP A 299 -15.21 -6.95 -20.16
N PRO A 300 -15.12 -6.40 -21.39
CA PRO A 300 -14.24 -6.96 -22.42
C PRO A 300 -12.77 -7.01 -21.98
N ILE A 301 -12.31 -6.04 -21.18
CA ILE A 301 -10.95 -6.02 -20.64
C ILE A 301 -10.78 -7.14 -19.61
N ALA A 302 -11.74 -7.30 -18.69
CA ALA A 302 -11.72 -8.36 -17.68
C ALA A 302 -11.76 -9.77 -18.31
N LEU A 303 -12.61 -9.99 -19.32
CA LEU A 303 -12.67 -11.25 -20.06
C LEU A 303 -11.35 -11.57 -20.77
N GLU A 304 -10.68 -10.55 -21.31
CA GLU A 304 -9.36 -10.75 -21.92
C GLU A 304 -8.32 -11.20 -20.88
N GLN A 305 -8.36 -10.67 -19.65
CA GLN A 305 -7.46 -11.13 -18.59
C GLN A 305 -7.71 -12.59 -18.21
N ILE A 306 -8.98 -13.03 -18.24
CA ILE A 306 -9.34 -14.45 -18.08
C ILE A 306 -8.71 -15.30 -19.20
N HIS A 307 -8.86 -14.90 -20.47
CA HIS A 307 -8.26 -15.63 -21.59
C HIS A 307 -6.73 -15.72 -21.49
N ILE A 308 -6.07 -14.60 -21.16
CA ILE A 308 -4.62 -14.54 -20.97
C ILE A 308 -4.19 -15.45 -19.83
N GLY A 309 -4.92 -15.47 -18.71
CA GLY A 309 -4.67 -16.37 -17.60
C GLY A 309 -4.79 -17.84 -17.99
N LEU A 310 -5.88 -18.20 -18.69
CA LEU A 310 -6.14 -19.56 -19.16
C LEU A 310 -5.11 -20.05 -20.19
N ALA A 311 -4.54 -19.16 -21.00
CA ALA A 311 -3.48 -19.50 -21.95
C ALA A 311 -2.19 -19.99 -21.27
N ARG A 312 -2.04 -19.74 -19.96
CA ARG A 312 -0.91 -20.23 -19.18
C ARG A 312 -1.07 -21.68 -18.71
N LEU A 313 -2.27 -22.24 -18.78
CA LEU A 313 -2.52 -23.63 -18.41
C LEU A 313 -1.78 -24.60 -19.36
N ASP A 314 -1.27 -25.69 -18.79
CA ASP A 314 -0.74 -26.83 -19.53
C ASP A 314 -1.85 -27.80 -19.98
N GLU A 315 -1.46 -28.94 -20.52
CA GLU A 315 -2.36 -30.01 -20.96
C GLU A 315 -3.17 -30.63 -19.80
N TYR A 316 -2.66 -30.58 -18.58
CA TYR A 316 -3.33 -31.06 -17.36
C TYR A 316 -4.26 -30.01 -16.74
N GLY A 317 -4.26 -28.78 -17.26
CA GLY A 317 -5.02 -27.67 -16.71
C GLY A 317 -4.35 -27.04 -15.49
N VAL A 318 -3.05 -27.25 -15.29
CA VAL A 318 -2.25 -26.62 -14.24
C VAL A 318 -1.51 -25.41 -14.81
N VAL A 319 -1.33 -24.34 -14.03
CA VAL A 319 -0.58 -23.16 -14.47
C VAL A 319 0.89 -23.55 -14.67
N ARG A 320 1.48 -23.21 -15.82
CA ARG A 320 2.88 -23.50 -16.10
C ARG A 320 3.84 -22.65 -15.25
N ASP A 321 4.79 -23.34 -14.62
CA ASP A 321 5.90 -22.76 -13.86
C ASP A 321 7.16 -22.77 -14.72
N ASP A 322 7.56 -21.61 -15.24
CA ASP A 322 8.79 -21.44 -16.02
C ASP A 322 9.32 -20.00 -15.89
N GLU A 323 10.58 -19.78 -16.26
CA GLU A 323 11.28 -18.50 -16.13
C GLU A 323 10.73 -17.38 -17.03
N THR A 324 9.83 -17.68 -17.96
CA THR A 324 9.31 -16.69 -18.94
C THR A 324 8.24 -15.77 -18.34
N TRP A 325 7.93 -15.94 -17.06
CA TRP A 325 6.74 -15.42 -16.46
C TRP A 325 6.97 -15.01 -15.01
N TRP A 326 6.30 -13.92 -14.62
CA TRP A 326 6.41 -13.34 -13.29
C TRP A 326 5.02 -13.20 -12.66
N CYS A 327 4.91 -13.70 -11.44
CA CYS A 327 3.76 -13.55 -10.54
C CYS A 327 4.29 -12.92 -9.25
N PHE A 328 3.56 -12.01 -8.64
CA PHE A 328 4.03 -11.34 -7.43
C PHE A 328 3.82 -12.25 -6.23
N THR A 329 2.56 -12.52 -5.86
CA THR A 329 2.11 -13.26 -4.67
C THR A 329 2.60 -12.68 -3.33
N ASP A 330 3.91 -12.66 -3.09
CA ASP A 330 4.54 -12.09 -1.89
C ASP A 330 6.04 -11.81 -2.15
N TRP A 331 6.65 -10.99 -1.31
CA TRP A 331 8.08 -10.65 -1.34
C TRP A 331 8.98 -11.74 -0.70
N HIS A 332 8.78 -13.01 -1.06
CA HIS A 332 9.62 -14.11 -0.58
C HIS A 332 10.47 -14.70 -1.73
N PRO A 333 11.82 -14.62 -1.67
CA PRO A 333 12.68 -15.00 -2.79
C PRO A 333 12.64 -16.49 -3.15
N GLU A 334 12.40 -17.36 -2.16
CA GLU A 334 12.38 -18.81 -2.36
C GLU A 334 10.97 -19.37 -2.65
N LEU A 335 9.95 -18.51 -2.72
CA LEU A 335 8.58 -18.96 -2.94
C LEU A 335 8.37 -19.41 -4.38
N ASN A 336 8.01 -20.68 -4.57
CA ASN A 336 7.47 -21.18 -5.83
C ASN A 336 5.98 -20.79 -5.96
N LYS A 337 5.65 -20.07 -7.03
CA LYS A 337 4.37 -19.37 -7.19
C LYS A 337 3.34 -20.13 -8.04
N GLN A 338 3.62 -21.37 -8.44
CA GLN A 338 2.74 -22.14 -9.31
C GLN A 338 1.35 -22.36 -8.70
N ALA A 339 1.30 -22.89 -7.48
CA ALA A 339 0.06 -23.23 -6.81
C ALA A 339 -0.74 -21.97 -6.42
N SER A 340 -0.08 -20.93 -5.88
CA SER A 340 -0.75 -19.65 -5.58
C SER A 340 -1.33 -19.00 -6.84
N ALA A 341 -0.60 -18.97 -7.95
CA ALA A 341 -1.10 -18.41 -9.20
C ALA A 341 -2.23 -19.23 -9.84
N HIS A 342 -2.18 -20.55 -9.73
CA HIS A 342 -3.27 -21.43 -10.13
C HIS A 342 -4.55 -21.12 -9.34
N ALA A 343 -4.42 -20.93 -8.03
CA ALA A 343 -5.51 -20.54 -7.17
C ALA A 343 -6.02 -19.12 -7.45
N ILE A 344 -5.14 -18.14 -7.70
CA ILE A 344 -5.52 -16.77 -8.10
C ILE A 344 -6.32 -16.76 -9.41
N LEU A 345 -5.93 -17.58 -10.40
CA LEU A 345 -6.70 -17.76 -11.62
C LEU A 345 -8.10 -18.27 -11.30
N LEU A 346 -8.22 -19.32 -10.49
CA LEU A 346 -9.53 -19.86 -10.10
C LEU A 346 -10.39 -18.84 -9.33
N TYR A 347 -9.78 -18.10 -8.41
CA TYR A 347 -10.41 -17.01 -7.66
C TYR A 347 -10.99 -15.93 -8.58
N CYS A 348 -10.25 -15.56 -9.63
CA CYS A 348 -10.68 -14.56 -10.60
C CYS A 348 -11.70 -15.11 -11.61
N LEU A 349 -11.59 -16.39 -12.02
CA LEU A 349 -12.59 -17.06 -12.84
C LEU A 349 -13.97 -17.06 -12.16
N LYS A 350 -14.04 -17.39 -10.87
CA LYS A 350 -15.30 -17.39 -10.10
C LYS A 350 -15.94 -16.00 -10.05
N ARG A 351 -15.15 -14.93 -9.94
CA ARG A 351 -15.62 -13.54 -9.98
C ARG A 351 -16.05 -13.12 -11.39
N GLY A 352 -15.28 -13.52 -12.40
CA GLY A 352 -15.65 -13.33 -13.80
C GLY A 352 -16.96 -14.01 -14.18
N LEU A 353 -17.25 -15.19 -13.62
CA LEU A 353 -18.55 -15.86 -13.79
C LEU A 353 -19.69 -15.00 -13.26
N GLY A 354 -19.55 -14.46 -12.04
CA GLY A 354 -20.56 -13.58 -11.45
C GLY A 354 -20.82 -12.33 -12.32
N LEU A 355 -19.76 -11.70 -12.84
CA LEU A 355 -19.90 -10.57 -13.76
C LEU A 355 -20.60 -10.96 -15.08
N ALA A 356 -20.24 -12.10 -15.67
CA ALA A 356 -20.86 -12.60 -16.89
C ALA A 356 -22.36 -12.89 -16.71
N GLU A 357 -22.74 -13.42 -15.54
CA GLU A 357 -24.13 -13.69 -15.18
C GLU A 357 -24.94 -12.40 -15.03
N VAL A 358 -24.40 -11.40 -14.32
CA VAL A 358 -24.99 -10.06 -14.19
C VAL A 358 -25.24 -9.41 -15.56
N LEU A 359 -24.30 -9.56 -16.48
CA LEU A 359 -24.38 -9.03 -17.84
C LEU A 359 -25.21 -9.90 -18.81
N GLU A 360 -25.79 -11.00 -18.32
CA GLU A 360 -26.52 -12.00 -19.10
C GLU A 360 -25.71 -12.59 -20.29
N ARG A 361 -24.38 -12.67 -20.17
CA ARG A 361 -23.46 -13.20 -21.18
C ARG A 361 -23.39 -14.72 -21.15
N LYS A 362 -24.50 -15.38 -21.49
CA LYS A 362 -24.68 -16.85 -21.33
C LYS A 362 -23.54 -17.72 -21.88
N LEU A 363 -23.02 -17.40 -23.06
CA LEU A 363 -21.93 -18.17 -23.68
C LEU A 363 -20.61 -18.02 -22.90
N GLU A 364 -20.29 -16.79 -22.50
CA GLU A 364 -19.09 -16.49 -21.71
C GLU A 364 -19.20 -17.09 -20.30
N ALA A 365 -20.37 -17.01 -19.67
CA ALA A 365 -20.64 -17.65 -18.38
C ALA A 365 -20.46 -19.18 -18.44
N THR A 366 -21.00 -19.84 -19.49
CA THR A 366 -20.81 -21.29 -19.67
C THR A 366 -19.33 -21.64 -19.89
N PHE A 367 -18.63 -20.88 -20.74
CA PHE A 367 -17.20 -21.07 -20.96
C PHE A 367 -16.39 -20.93 -19.67
N ILE A 368 -16.64 -19.87 -18.88
CA ILE A 368 -15.94 -19.63 -17.61
C ILE A 368 -16.26 -20.75 -16.61
N SER A 369 -17.51 -21.20 -16.53
CA SER A 369 -17.92 -22.32 -15.68
C SER A 369 -17.18 -23.62 -16.03
N ASP A 370 -17.05 -23.95 -17.32
CA ASP A 370 -16.28 -25.12 -17.77
C ASP A 370 -14.79 -25.02 -17.39
N GLN A 371 -14.22 -23.81 -17.44
CA GLN A 371 -12.83 -23.60 -17.02
C GLN A 371 -12.65 -23.67 -15.50
N ILE A 372 -13.60 -23.15 -14.70
CA ILE A 372 -13.61 -23.31 -13.24
C ILE A 372 -13.55 -24.80 -12.88
N ASP A 373 -14.37 -25.61 -13.52
CA ASP A 373 -14.40 -27.07 -13.35
C ASP A 373 -13.07 -27.73 -13.72
N ARG A 374 -12.49 -27.36 -14.86
CA ARG A 374 -11.20 -27.87 -15.32
C ARG A 374 -10.07 -27.54 -14.34
N VAL A 375 -9.96 -26.27 -13.95
CA VAL A 375 -8.90 -25.76 -13.07
C VAL A 375 -9.04 -26.35 -11.67
N THR A 376 -10.25 -26.40 -11.12
CA THR A 376 -10.52 -27.02 -9.80
C THR A 376 -10.12 -28.50 -9.78
N ARG A 377 -10.47 -29.27 -10.81
CA ARG A 377 -10.07 -30.69 -10.92
C ARG A 377 -8.54 -30.83 -11.02
N ALA A 378 -7.88 -29.95 -11.75
CA ALA A 378 -6.43 -29.97 -11.88
C ALA A 378 -5.74 -29.71 -10.54
N ALA A 379 -6.22 -28.74 -9.74
CA ALA A 379 -5.72 -28.50 -8.39
C ALA A 379 -5.80 -29.76 -7.51
N HIS A 380 -6.95 -30.44 -7.50
CA HIS A 380 -7.14 -31.66 -6.71
C HIS A 380 -6.25 -32.83 -7.17
N HIS A 381 -6.05 -33.01 -8.48
CA HIS A 381 -5.33 -34.18 -8.99
C HIS A 381 -3.81 -33.99 -9.03
N HIS A 382 -3.34 -32.75 -9.21
CA HIS A 382 -1.93 -32.49 -9.51
C HIS A 382 -1.24 -31.62 -8.47
N LEU A 383 -1.98 -30.83 -7.70
CA LEU A 383 -1.40 -29.93 -6.70
C LEU A 383 -1.69 -30.38 -5.27
N TRP A 384 -2.72 -31.18 -5.01
CA TRP A 384 -2.94 -31.77 -3.69
C TRP A 384 -2.04 -32.99 -3.48
N ASP A 385 -1.33 -33.03 -2.34
CA ASP A 385 -0.54 -34.18 -1.92
C ASP A 385 -1.18 -34.82 -0.68
N ASP A 386 -1.69 -36.05 -0.82
CA ASP A 386 -2.42 -36.76 0.24
C ASP A 386 -1.54 -37.09 1.45
N GLU A 387 -0.25 -37.37 1.25
CA GLU A 387 0.67 -37.72 2.34
C GLU A 387 0.99 -36.49 3.20
N LEU A 388 1.25 -35.35 2.54
CA LEU A 388 1.49 -34.08 3.23
C LEU A 388 0.20 -33.42 3.71
N SER A 389 -0.95 -33.80 3.13
CA SER A 389 -2.24 -33.13 3.31
C SER A 389 -2.13 -31.61 3.07
N PHE A 390 -1.40 -31.22 2.04
CA PHE A 390 -1.21 -29.83 1.63
C PHE A 390 -1.20 -29.72 0.10
N PHE A 391 -1.43 -28.50 -0.38
CA PHE A 391 -1.16 -28.17 -1.77
C PHE A 391 0.33 -27.90 -1.97
N VAL A 392 0.93 -28.57 -2.95
CA VAL A 392 2.33 -28.47 -3.33
C VAL A 392 2.51 -27.60 -4.58
N SER A 393 3.67 -26.96 -4.69
CA SER A 393 3.98 -25.97 -5.74
C SER A 393 5.31 -26.32 -6.44
N GLY A 394 5.31 -26.29 -7.76
CA GLY A 394 6.49 -26.52 -8.59
C GLY A 394 7.00 -27.97 -8.60
N ALA A 395 8.03 -28.22 -9.40
CA ALA A 395 8.60 -29.56 -9.58
C ALA A 395 9.13 -30.19 -8.28
N ASN A 396 9.55 -29.36 -7.32
CA ASN A 396 10.07 -29.80 -6.02
C ASN A 396 8.98 -30.04 -4.96
N LYS A 397 7.69 -29.93 -5.34
CA LYS A 397 6.55 -30.08 -4.44
C LYS A 397 6.66 -29.21 -3.17
N GLN A 398 7.04 -27.95 -3.33
CA GLN A 398 7.22 -27.03 -2.20
C GLN A 398 5.86 -26.75 -1.53
N VAL A 399 5.81 -26.84 -0.20
CA VAL A 399 4.66 -26.39 0.59
C VAL A 399 4.96 -24.99 1.13
N SER A 400 4.03 -24.05 0.93
CA SER A 400 4.14 -22.67 1.41
C SER A 400 2.81 -22.15 1.94
N TRP A 401 2.88 -21.13 2.80
CA TRP A 401 1.70 -20.42 3.31
C TRP A 401 0.86 -19.83 2.17
N ALA A 402 1.52 -19.17 1.21
CA ALA A 402 0.86 -18.55 0.07
C ALA A 402 0.03 -19.53 -0.74
N SER A 403 0.54 -20.74 -1.00
CA SER A 403 -0.20 -21.79 -1.72
C SER A 403 -1.46 -22.19 -0.97
N GLN A 404 -1.39 -22.40 0.35
CA GLN A 404 -2.56 -22.87 1.12
C GLN A 404 -3.62 -21.79 1.25
N VAL A 405 -3.21 -20.56 1.55
CA VAL A 405 -4.11 -19.40 1.71
C VAL A 405 -4.87 -19.14 0.42
N TRP A 406 -4.17 -19.07 -0.72
CA TRP A 406 -4.83 -18.82 -2.00
C TRP A 406 -5.72 -19.98 -2.43
N MET A 407 -5.35 -21.23 -2.18
CA MET A 407 -6.21 -22.40 -2.46
C MET A 407 -7.50 -22.38 -1.64
N ALA A 408 -7.43 -21.92 -0.39
CA ALA A 408 -8.59 -21.74 0.46
C ALA A 408 -9.51 -20.63 -0.09
N LEU A 409 -8.97 -19.44 -0.39
CA LEU A 409 -9.72 -18.33 -0.99
C LEU A 409 -10.31 -18.65 -2.36
N ALA A 410 -9.60 -19.46 -3.15
CA ALA A 410 -10.08 -19.94 -4.43
C ALA A 410 -11.21 -20.96 -4.28
N GLY A 411 -11.48 -21.46 -3.07
CA GLY A 411 -12.52 -22.45 -2.78
C GLY A 411 -12.30 -23.75 -3.54
N VAL A 412 -11.05 -24.25 -3.56
CA VAL A 412 -10.73 -25.57 -4.13
C VAL A 412 -11.31 -26.67 -3.25
N LEU A 413 -11.12 -26.56 -1.94
CA LEU A 413 -11.83 -27.41 -0.98
C LEU A 413 -13.13 -26.71 -0.54
N ASN A 414 -14.03 -27.48 0.07
CA ASN A 414 -15.20 -26.91 0.74
C ASN A 414 -14.80 -26.22 2.05
N GLU A 415 -15.70 -25.42 2.61
CA GLU A 415 -15.46 -24.61 3.83
C GLU A 415 -14.90 -25.43 5.00
N GLU A 416 -15.47 -26.61 5.29
CA GLU A 416 -15.02 -27.47 6.39
C GLU A 416 -13.55 -27.93 6.19
N LYS A 417 -13.22 -28.40 4.98
CA LYS A 417 -11.86 -28.85 4.66
C LYS A 417 -10.88 -27.68 4.58
N ASN A 418 -11.31 -26.50 4.13
CA ASN A 418 -10.51 -25.28 4.19
C ASN A 418 -10.21 -24.90 5.64
N GLY A 419 -11.19 -24.97 6.54
CA GLY A 419 -10.97 -24.76 7.97
C GLY A 419 -9.92 -25.72 8.55
N GLN A 420 -10.02 -27.01 8.21
CA GLN A 420 -9.02 -28.01 8.60
C GLN A 420 -7.62 -27.75 8.00
N LEU A 421 -7.57 -27.28 6.75
CA LEU A 421 -6.32 -26.89 6.09
C LEU A 421 -5.67 -25.69 6.80
N MET A 422 -6.47 -24.69 7.18
CA MET A 422 -6.00 -23.52 7.93
C MET A 422 -5.51 -23.93 9.32
N ASP A 423 -6.26 -24.74 10.07
CA ASP A 423 -5.80 -25.24 11.38
C ASP A 423 -4.46 -25.98 11.26
N ARG A 424 -4.34 -26.87 10.27
CA ARG A 424 -3.10 -27.60 9.99
C ARG A 424 -1.93 -26.68 9.63
N LEU A 425 -2.19 -25.59 8.91
CA LEU A 425 -1.16 -24.62 8.53
C LEU A 425 -0.50 -23.99 9.77
N PHE A 426 -1.26 -23.76 10.84
CA PHE A 426 -0.71 -23.29 12.11
C PHE A 426 -0.05 -24.42 12.93
N ASP A 427 -0.60 -25.63 12.90
CA ASP A 427 -0.02 -26.78 13.64
C ASP A 427 1.28 -27.30 13.01
N SER A 428 1.42 -27.17 11.69
CA SER A 428 2.53 -27.68 10.89
C SER A 428 2.98 -26.61 9.90
N SER A 429 3.50 -25.50 10.43
CA SER A 429 3.91 -24.32 9.66
C SER A 429 5.01 -24.66 8.66
N PRO A 430 4.76 -24.48 7.34
CA PRO A 430 5.78 -24.61 6.32
C PRO A 430 6.89 -23.57 6.49
N GLU A 431 8.10 -23.92 6.07
CA GLU A 431 9.29 -23.06 6.15
C GLU A 431 9.14 -21.77 5.32
N ILE A 432 8.47 -21.87 4.15
CA ILE A 432 8.20 -20.73 3.28
C ILE A 432 7.02 -19.92 3.85
N GLY A 433 7.36 -18.96 4.70
CA GLY A 433 6.44 -18.04 5.38
C GLY A 433 5.93 -16.89 4.50
N MET A 434 5.26 -15.94 5.15
CA MET A 434 4.76 -14.71 4.54
C MET A 434 5.58 -13.51 5.02
N THR A 435 5.79 -12.53 4.14
CA THR A 435 6.71 -11.40 4.38
C THR A 435 5.98 -10.06 4.50
N THR A 436 4.85 -9.91 3.81
CA THR A 436 4.16 -8.62 3.67
C THR A 436 2.79 -8.60 4.35
N PRO A 437 2.34 -7.43 4.83
CA PRO A 437 0.95 -7.24 5.23
C PRO A 437 -0.04 -7.55 4.10
N TYR A 438 0.38 -7.36 2.84
CA TYR A 438 -0.37 -7.79 1.66
C TYR A 438 -0.71 -9.28 1.72
N MET A 439 0.26 -10.17 1.94
CA MET A 439 -0.03 -11.60 2.03
C MET A 439 -0.80 -11.95 3.32
N TYR A 440 -0.54 -11.24 4.43
CA TYR A 440 -1.32 -11.39 5.66
C TYR A 440 -2.80 -11.01 5.49
N HIS A 441 -3.16 -10.02 4.68
CA HIS A 441 -4.56 -9.71 4.35
C HIS A 441 -5.28 -10.97 3.86
N HIS A 442 -4.69 -11.68 2.90
CA HIS A 442 -5.28 -12.89 2.33
C HIS A 442 -5.39 -14.02 3.36
N LEU A 443 -4.42 -14.16 4.30
CA LEU A 443 -4.54 -15.10 5.42
C LEU A 443 -5.75 -14.76 6.29
N ILE A 444 -5.92 -13.49 6.67
CA ILE A 444 -7.03 -13.06 7.51
C ILE A 444 -8.37 -13.30 6.81
N GLU A 445 -8.46 -12.97 5.52
CA GLU A 445 -9.66 -13.24 4.72
C GLU A 445 -9.95 -14.74 4.65
N ALA A 446 -8.95 -15.58 4.38
CA ALA A 446 -9.11 -17.03 4.32
C ALA A 446 -9.58 -17.61 5.66
N LEU A 447 -9.10 -17.08 6.79
CA LEU A 447 -9.53 -17.49 8.13
C LEU A 447 -10.99 -17.13 8.38
N PHE A 448 -11.44 -15.92 8.01
CA PHE A 448 -12.85 -15.55 8.13
C PHE A 448 -13.74 -16.41 7.22
N GLU A 449 -13.36 -16.57 5.95
CA GLU A 449 -14.13 -17.37 4.97
C GLU A 449 -14.13 -18.87 5.26
N SER A 450 -13.19 -19.36 6.08
CA SER A 450 -13.12 -20.77 6.52
C SER A 450 -13.70 -21.00 7.93
N GLY A 451 -14.44 -20.02 8.47
CA GLY A 451 -15.10 -20.16 9.77
C GLY A 451 -14.11 -20.24 10.95
N ARG A 452 -13.04 -19.43 10.92
CA ARG A 452 -12.04 -19.29 12.00
C ARG A 452 -11.90 -17.83 12.48
N PRO A 453 -12.99 -17.16 12.88
CA PRO A 453 -12.95 -15.74 13.24
C PRO A 453 -12.08 -15.46 14.46
N GLU A 454 -12.02 -16.36 15.46
CA GLU A 454 -11.15 -16.17 16.63
C GLU A 454 -9.67 -16.20 16.23
N LYS A 455 -9.29 -17.12 15.32
CA LYS A 455 -7.91 -17.21 14.82
C LYS A 455 -7.57 -16.02 13.93
N ALA A 456 -8.50 -15.55 13.10
CA ALA A 456 -8.34 -14.33 12.32
C ALA A 456 -8.02 -13.14 13.24
N LEU A 457 -8.82 -12.96 14.30
CA LEU A 457 -8.61 -11.89 15.27
C LEU A 457 -7.29 -12.02 16.05
N GLU A 458 -6.91 -13.24 16.43
CA GLU A 458 -5.60 -13.53 17.04
C GLU A 458 -4.45 -13.08 16.12
N GLN A 459 -4.51 -13.41 14.83
CA GLN A 459 -3.47 -13.05 13.87
C GLN A 459 -3.46 -11.56 13.55
N MET A 460 -4.63 -10.91 13.48
CA MET A 460 -4.69 -9.45 13.35
C MET A 460 -3.94 -8.76 14.49
N ARG A 461 -4.14 -9.22 15.73
CA ARG A 461 -3.43 -8.70 16.92
C ARG A 461 -1.94 -9.04 16.92
N ALA A 462 -1.58 -10.25 16.53
CA ALA A 462 -0.19 -10.70 16.51
C ALA A 462 0.65 -9.99 15.44
N TYR A 463 0.01 -9.45 14.40
CA TYR A 463 0.71 -8.80 13.30
C TYR A 463 0.52 -7.27 13.30
N TRP A 464 -0.69 -6.77 13.07
CA TRP A 464 -0.95 -5.32 13.09
C TRP A 464 -0.86 -4.75 14.50
N GLY A 465 -1.28 -5.49 15.53
CA GLY A 465 -1.12 -5.05 16.91
C GLY A 465 0.35 -4.88 17.33
N GLU A 466 1.30 -5.60 16.72
CA GLU A 466 2.73 -5.36 16.95
C GLU A 466 3.21 -4.09 16.25
N MET A 467 2.73 -3.77 15.05
CA MET A 467 2.99 -2.46 14.42
C MET A 467 2.45 -1.31 15.29
N VAL A 468 1.27 -1.47 15.89
CA VAL A 468 0.72 -0.49 16.84
C VAL A 468 1.65 -0.32 18.05
N LYS A 469 2.15 -1.41 18.63
CA LYS A 469 3.09 -1.36 19.77
C LYS A 469 4.43 -0.71 19.40
N ASP A 470 4.89 -0.91 18.16
CA ASP A 470 6.09 -0.27 17.63
C ASP A 470 5.88 1.22 17.27
N GLY A 471 4.66 1.74 17.42
CA GLY A 471 4.36 3.17 17.29
C GLY A 471 3.93 3.61 15.89
N ALA A 472 3.31 2.72 15.11
CA ALA A 472 2.78 3.05 13.79
C ALA A 472 1.67 4.12 13.83
N ASP A 473 1.88 5.24 13.12
CA ASP A 473 0.80 6.20 12.81
C ASP A 473 0.00 5.78 11.55
N CYS A 474 0.70 5.12 10.62
CA CYS A 474 0.19 4.44 9.44
C CYS A 474 0.76 3.03 9.39
N PHE A 475 0.07 2.08 8.74
CA PHE A 475 0.61 0.75 8.52
C PHE A 475 1.61 0.71 7.38
N TRP A 476 2.60 -0.16 7.55
CA TRP A 476 3.85 -0.14 6.77
C TRP A 476 3.80 -1.09 5.59
N GLU A 477 4.61 -0.83 4.57
CA GLU A 477 4.76 -1.68 3.39
C GLU A 477 5.33 -3.06 3.75
N ILE A 478 6.37 -3.07 4.56
CA ILE A 478 7.13 -4.25 4.96
C ILE A 478 7.16 -4.29 6.49
N TYR A 479 6.80 -5.43 7.06
CA TYR A 479 6.89 -5.63 8.49
C TYR A 479 7.18 -7.08 8.85
N ASN A 480 8.28 -7.29 9.56
CA ASN A 480 8.60 -8.55 10.20
C ASN A 480 8.79 -8.32 11.70
N PRO A 481 7.93 -8.88 12.57
CA PRO A 481 8.09 -8.75 14.02
C PRO A 481 9.44 -9.22 14.56
N ASN A 482 10.13 -10.12 13.86
CA ASN A 482 11.44 -10.66 14.25
C ASN A 482 12.62 -9.91 13.63
N ASP A 483 12.38 -9.10 12.60
CA ASP A 483 13.39 -8.24 11.96
C ASP A 483 12.78 -6.89 11.59
N LYS A 484 12.86 -5.95 12.53
CA LYS A 484 12.31 -4.60 12.41
C LYS A 484 13.02 -3.72 11.38
N LYS A 485 14.16 -4.18 10.82
CA LYS A 485 14.94 -3.47 9.78
C LYS A 485 14.83 -4.14 8.40
N LEU A 486 14.01 -5.17 8.28
CA LEU A 486 13.84 -5.89 7.01
C LEU A 486 13.49 -4.94 5.87
N SER A 487 14.23 -5.05 4.77
CA SER A 487 13.95 -4.32 3.53
C SER A 487 14.31 -5.18 2.32
N PRO A 488 13.37 -5.43 1.39
CA PRO A 488 13.70 -6.05 0.10
C PRO A 488 14.49 -5.10 -0.81
N TYR A 489 14.67 -3.84 -0.40
CA TYR A 489 15.29 -2.77 -1.19
C TYR A 489 16.75 -2.50 -0.81
N GLY A 490 17.26 -3.18 0.21
CA GLY A 490 18.62 -3.03 0.75
C GLY A 490 18.73 -2.12 1.98
N SER A 491 17.71 -1.30 2.26
CA SER A 491 17.70 -0.39 3.42
C SER A 491 16.29 -0.03 3.87
N ASN A 492 16.04 -0.08 5.18
CA ASN A 492 14.76 0.32 5.76
C ASN A 492 14.45 1.81 5.60
N LEU A 493 15.44 2.67 5.29
CA LEU A 493 15.21 4.10 5.03
C LEU A 493 14.28 4.35 3.82
N ILE A 494 14.28 3.43 2.84
CA ILE A 494 13.48 3.58 1.61
C ILE A 494 12.17 2.80 1.61
N ASN A 495 11.92 1.96 2.62
CA ASN A 495 10.62 1.34 2.83
C ASN A 495 9.56 2.44 3.02
N SER A 496 8.33 2.20 2.58
CA SER A 496 7.21 3.08 2.86
C SER A 496 6.58 2.76 4.21
N TYR A 497 6.44 3.76 5.09
CA TYR A 497 5.76 3.60 6.40
C TYR A 497 4.31 4.12 6.39
N CYS A 498 3.77 4.35 5.19
CA CYS A 498 2.36 4.51 4.93
C CYS A 498 2.07 3.79 3.62
N HIS A 499 1.54 2.58 3.69
CA HIS A 499 1.29 1.75 2.51
C HIS A 499 -0.08 1.10 2.58
N ALA A 500 -0.97 1.45 1.66
CA ALA A 500 -2.39 1.19 1.84
C ALA A 500 -2.80 -0.27 1.55
N TRP A 501 -1.94 -1.11 0.97
CA TRP A 501 -2.17 -2.56 1.02
C TRP A 501 -2.20 -3.14 2.44
N SER A 502 -1.76 -2.38 3.45
CA SER A 502 -1.67 -2.79 4.85
C SER A 502 -2.84 -2.26 5.69
N CYS A 503 -3.74 -1.46 5.09
CA CYS A 503 -4.84 -0.81 5.81
C CYS A 503 -6.09 -1.69 5.96
N THR A 504 -6.04 -2.95 5.56
CA THR A 504 -7.22 -3.82 5.53
C THR A 504 -7.81 -4.25 6.90
N PRO A 505 -7.18 -4.04 8.08
CA PRO A 505 -7.90 -4.24 9.35
C PRO A 505 -9.23 -3.47 9.42
N THR A 506 -9.32 -2.25 8.87
CA THR A 506 -10.59 -1.50 8.85
C THR A 506 -11.71 -2.23 8.10
N TYR A 507 -11.36 -2.87 6.98
CA TYR A 507 -12.26 -3.71 6.19
C TYR A 507 -12.73 -4.92 6.99
N PHE A 508 -11.79 -5.66 7.61
CA PHE A 508 -12.13 -6.85 8.36
C PHE A 508 -13.01 -6.56 9.58
N ILE A 509 -12.68 -5.49 10.32
CA ILE A 509 -13.47 -5.06 11.47
C ILE A 509 -14.91 -4.77 11.05
N ARG A 510 -15.11 -3.99 9.99
CA ARG A 510 -16.46 -3.58 9.56
C ARG A 510 -17.26 -4.67 8.87
N LYS A 511 -16.60 -5.53 8.08
CA LYS A 511 -17.28 -6.57 7.31
C LYS A 511 -17.61 -7.81 8.15
N TYR A 512 -16.73 -8.22 9.06
CA TYR A 512 -16.84 -9.51 9.75
C TYR A 512 -17.09 -9.42 11.26
N LEU A 513 -16.82 -8.28 11.91
CA LEU A 513 -16.89 -8.14 13.37
C LEU A 513 -17.97 -7.18 13.88
N LEU A 514 -18.63 -6.44 12.98
CA LEU A 514 -19.81 -5.61 13.27
C LEU A 514 -21.07 -6.31 12.77
#